data_AF-A0A2G7GC29-F1
#
_entry.id   AF-A0A2G7GC29-F1
#
_cell.length_a   1.000
_cell.length_b   1.000
_cell.length_c   1.000
_cell.angle_alpha   90.00
_cell.angle_beta   90.00
_cell.angle_gamma   90.00
#
_symmetry.space_group_name_H-M   'P 1'
#
loop_
_entity.id
_entity.type
_entity.pdbx_description
1 polymer ?
#
loop_
_entity_poly.entity_id
_entity_poly.type
_entity_poly.pdbx_seq_one_letter_code
_entity_poly.pdbx_strand_id
1 'polypeptide(L)'
;RDRFVFIGWSGILLFPCAYMALGGWLTGTTFVTSWYTHGIASSYLEGCNFLTVAVSTPANSMGHSLLFLWGPEAQWDFTRWCQMGGLWTFVALHGAFALIGFMLRQFEIARLVGVRPYNALA
;
A
#
# COMPACT_ATOMS: atom_id res chain seq x y z
N ARG A 1 -21.49 -15.71 -4.54
CA ARG A 1 -22.36 -16.23 -3.47
C ARG A 1 -22.65 -15.10 -2.51
N ASP A 2 -23.88 -15.05 -2.01
CA ASP A 2 -24.23 -14.14 -0.93
C ASP A 2 -23.61 -14.66 0.39
N ARG A 3 -22.92 -13.78 1.11
CA ARG A 3 -22.12 -14.07 2.31
C ARG A 3 -21.75 -12.76 2.99
N PHE A 4 -21.35 -12.83 4.27
CA PHE A 4 -21.01 -11.67 5.10
C PHE A 4 -20.03 -10.69 4.41
N VAL A 5 -18.93 -11.20 3.84
CA VAL A 5 -18.04 -10.42 2.98
C VAL A 5 -18.11 -10.96 1.55
N PHE A 6 -18.82 -10.25 0.68
CA PHE A 6 -18.83 -10.55 -0.76
C PHE A 6 -17.38 -10.62 -1.29
N ILE A 7 -17.08 -11.60 -2.15
CA ILE A 7 -15.74 -11.71 -2.76
C ILE A 7 -15.78 -11.20 -4.20
N GLY A 8 -16.54 -11.87 -5.08
CA GLY A 8 -16.58 -11.53 -6.50
C GLY A 8 -15.24 -11.81 -7.21
N TRP A 9 -15.17 -11.50 -8.49
CA TRP A 9 -13.91 -11.51 -9.24
C TRP A 9 -13.04 -10.33 -8.84
N SER A 10 -13.64 -9.17 -8.59
CA SER A 10 -12.95 -7.97 -8.11
C SER A 10 -12.20 -8.19 -6.80
N GLY A 11 -12.73 -9.05 -5.91
CA GLY A 11 -12.09 -9.39 -4.63
C GLY A 11 -10.72 -10.04 -4.77
N ILE A 12 -10.44 -10.75 -5.86
CA ILE A 12 -9.14 -11.39 -6.11
C ILE A 12 -8.03 -10.33 -6.21
N LEU A 13 -8.33 -9.18 -6.81
CA LEU A 13 -7.40 -8.05 -6.88
C LEU A 13 -7.48 -7.20 -5.61
N LEU A 14 -8.69 -6.83 -5.19
CA LEU A 14 -8.91 -5.89 -4.09
C LEU A 14 -8.29 -6.38 -2.78
N PHE A 15 -8.60 -7.59 -2.34
CA PHE A 15 -8.24 -8.02 -0.99
C PHE A 15 -6.74 -8.10 -0.74
N PRO A 16 -5.92 -8.79 -1.57
CA PRO A 16 -4.49 -8.82 -1.34
C PRO A 16 -3.88 -7.42 -1.44
N CYS A 17 -4.27 -6.62 -2.44
CA CYS A 17 -3.71 -5.28 -2.61
C CYS A 17 -4.07 -4.33 -1.46
N ALA A 18 -5.34 -4.30 -1.04
CA ALA A 18 -5.77 -3.45 0.08
C ALA A 18 -5.14 -3.89 1.40
N TYR A 19 -5.07 -5.21 1.63
CA TYR A 19 -4.46 -5.76 2.84
C TYR A 19 -2.96 -5.44 2.91
N MET A 20 -2.23 -5.60 1.80
CA MET A 20 -0.81 -5.28 1.75
C MET A 20 -0.55 -3.77 1.86
N ALA A 21 -1.38 -2.91 1.25
CA ALA A 21 -1.22 -1.46 1.38
C ALA A 21 -1.46 -0.98 2.82
N LEU A 22 -2.54 -1.44 3.47
CA LEU A 22 -2.84 -1.09 4.85
C LEU A 22 -1.80 -1.68 5.81
N GLY A 23 -1.46 -2.96 5.64
CA GLY A 23 -0.46 -3.66 6.45
C GLY A 23 0.93 -3.05 6.30
N GLY A 24 1.33 -2.65 5.10
CA GLY A 24 2.59 -1.96 4.82
C GLY A 24 2.66 -0.60 5.51
N TRP A 25 1.57 0.18 5.48
CA TRP A 25 1.50 1.46 6.20
C TRP A 25 1.58 1.30 7.72
N LEU A 26 0.82 0.35 8.28
CA LEU A 26 0.87 0.03 9.72
C LEU A 26 2.25 -0.45 10.14
N THR A 27 2.87 -1.34 9.36
CA THR A 27 4.22 -1.86 9.64
C THR A 27 5.26 -0.75 9.60
N GLY A 28 5.23 0.10 8.57
CA GLY A 28 6.18 1.18 8.40
C GLY A 28 6.07 2.25 9.49
N THR A 29 4.86 2.75 9.74
CA THR A 29 4.61 3.72 10.82
C THR A 29 4.91 3.18 12.21
N THR A 30 4.89 1.87 12.41
CA THR A 30 5.21 1.28 13.71
C THR A 30 6.69 1.04 13.91
N PHE A 31 7.41 0.56 12.89
CA PHE A 31 8.74 -0.01 13.08
C PHE A 31 9.84 0.57 12.18
N VAL A 32 9.53 1.36 11.14
CA VAL A 32 10.50 1.68 10.09
C VAL A 32 10.92 3.15 10.13
N THR A 33 12.24 3.32 10.16
CA THR A 33 12.91 4.63 10.14
C THR A 33 12.93 5.26 8.74
N SER A 34 12.99 6.60 8.71
CA SER A 34 13.30 7.39 7.52
C SER A 34 14.68 8.06 7.62
N TRP A 35 15.55 7.58 8.52
CA TRP A 35 16.88 8.17 8.73
C TRP A 35 17.75 8.15 7.47
N TYR A 36 17.72 7.05 6.71
CA TYR A 36 18.56 6.88 5.51
C TYR A 36 18.01 7.55 4.26
N THR A 37 16.73 7.96 4.27
CA THR A 37 16.09 8.63 3.13
C THR A 37 15.91 10.12 3.34
N HIS A 38 15.58 10.55 4.57
CA HIS A 38 15.26 11.95 4.92
C HIS A 38 15.99 12.47 6.16
N GLY A 39 16.74 11.64 6.89
CA GLY A 39 17.40 12.06 8.13
C GLY A 39 16.42 12.36 9.27
N ILE A 40 15.27 11.69 9.30
CA ILE A 40 14.21 11.88 10.30
C ILE A 40 13.77 10.57 10.94
N ALA A 41 13.34 10.64 12.20
CA ALA A 41 12.54 9.57 12.83
C ALA A 41 11.11 9.60 12.28
N SER A 42 10.53 8.43 12.00
CA SER A 42 9.20 8.34 11.38
C SER A 42 8.31 7.22 11.95
N SER A 43 8.74 6.53 12.99
CA SER A 43 8.00 5.40 13.56
C SER A 43 7.72 5.51 15.05
N TYR A 44 6.69 4.80 15.53
CA TYR A 44 6.42 4.67 16.96
C TYR A 44 7.62 4.12 17.73
N LEU A 45 8.36 3.17 17.12
CA LEU A 45 9.59 2.61 17.69
C LEU A 45 10.66 3.68 17.96
N GLU A 46 10.68 4.76 17.18
CA GLU A 46 11.62 5.87 17.32
C GLU A 46 11.07 7.02 18.19
N GLY A 47 9.86 6.88 18.74
CA GLY A 47 9.23 7.88 19.60
C GLY A 47 8.31 8.88 18.90
N CYS A 48 7.99 8.68 17.62
CA CYS A 48 6.92 9.43 16.96
C CYS A 48 5.55 9.08 17.55
N ASN A 49 4.57 9.95 17.34
CA ASN A 49 3.17 9.72 17.73
C ASN A 49 2.28 9.62 16.49
N PHE A 50 0.98 9.34 16.67
CA PHE A 50 0.05 9.13 15.55
C PHE A 50 0.04 10.28 14.52
N LEU A 51 0.30 11.51 14.98
CA LEU A 51 0.31 12.69 14.12
C LEU A 51 1.62 12.83 13.32
N THR A 52 2.71 12.21 13.77
CA THR A 52 4.06 12.40 13.20
C THR A 52 4.67 11.16 12.57
N VAL A 53 4.07 9.97 12.74
CA VAL A 53 4.53 8.76 12.05
C VAL A 53 4.28 8.84 10.55
N ALA A 54 5.16 8.24 9.76
CA ALA A 54 5.04 8.20 8.31
C ALA A 54 5.74 6.97 7.71
N VAL A 55 5.27 6.57 6.54
CA VAL A 55 6.06 5.81 5.57
C VAL A 55 6.58 6.81 4.54
N SER A 56 7.80 7.30 4.73
CA SER A 56 8.35 8.38 3.91
C SER A 56 8.79 7.90 2.54
N THR A 57 8.84 8.82 1.57
CA THR A 57 9.34 8.55 0.22
C THR A 57 10.78 8.04 0.22
N PRO A 58 11.22 7.31 -0.83
CA PRO A 58 12.64 6.99 -1.02
C PRO A 58 13.50 8.25 -1.15
N ALA A 59 14.82 8.10 -0.95
CA ALA A 59 15.77 9.18 -1.20
C ALA A 59 15.69 9.65 -2.67
N ASN A 60 15.93 10.94 -2.93
CA ASN A 60 15.88 11.49 -4.29
C ASN A 60 16.83 10.78 -5.28
N SER A 61 17.95 10.23 -4.79
CA SER A 61 18.89 9.43 -5.58
C SER A 61 18.29 8.14 -6.15
N MET A 62 17.18 7.66 -5.60
CA MET A 62 16.45 6.49 -6.11
C MET A 62 15.63 6.81 -7.37
N GLY A 63 15.47 8.10 -7.70
CA GLY A 63 14.70 8.55 -8.86
C GLY A 63 13.28 7.99 -8.85
N HIS A 64 12.89 7.38 -9.97
CA HIS A 64 11.58 6.74 -10.15
C HIS A 64 11.66 5.21 -10.10
N SER A 65 12.66 4.65 -9.40
CA SER A 65 12.77 3.20 -9.25
C SER A 65 11.48 2.63 -8.64
N LEU A 66 11.00 1.52 -9.20
CA LEU A 66 9.91 0.76 -8.59
C LEU A 66 10.31 0.18 -7.22
N LEU A 67 11.62 0.06 -6.98
CA LEU A 67 12.19 -0.36 -5.71
C LEU A 67 11.59 -1.70 -5.25
N PHE A 68 11.56 -2.68 -6.14
CA PHE A 68 11.10 -4.02 -5.79
C PHE A 68 12.04 -4.65 -4.76
N LEU A 69 11.51 -5.50 -3.87
CA LEU A 69 12.33 -6.23 -2.90
C LEU A 69 13.42 -7.07 -3.58
N TRP A 70 13.08 -7.67 -4.72
CA TRP A 70 13.99 -8.44 -5.57
C TRP A 70 14.74 -7.60 -6.62
N GLY A 71 14.55 -6.28 -6.59
CA GLY A 71 15.22 -5.35 -7.48
C GLY A 71 16.73 -5.26 -7.19
N PRO A 72 17.50 -4.66 -8.10
CA PRO A 72 18.95 -4.55 -7.96
C PRO A 72 19.40 -3.71 -6.76
N GLU A 73 18.54 -2.84 -6.23
CA GLU A 73 18.83 -1.98 -5.10
C GLU A 73 18.81 -2.77 -3.77
N ALA A 74 17.80 -3.62 -3.59
CA ALA A 74 17.55 -4.36 -2.35
C ALA A 74 18.06 -5.81 -2.38
N GLN A 75 18.05 -6.46 -3.55
CA GLN A 75 18.60 -7.81 -3.74
C GLN A 75 18.07 -8.83 -2.72
N TRP A 76 16.78 -8.79 -2.43
CA TRP A 76 16.09 -9.61 -1.44
C TRP A 76 16.44 -9.33 0.03
N ASP A 77 17.31 -8.36 0.32
CA ASP A 77 17.51 -7.88 1.69
C ASP A 77 16.33 -6.99 2.11
N PHE A 78 15.42 -7.59 2.88
CA PHE A 78 14.24 -6.91 3.39
C PHE A 78 14.55 -5.74 4.33
N THR A 79 15.60 -5.85 5.14
CA THR A 79 16.00 -4.79 6.07
C THR A 79 16.49 -3.58 5.29
N ARG A 80 17.39 -3.81 4.32
CA ARG A 80 17.90 -2.74 3.46
C ARG A 80 16.80 -2.13 2.61
N TRP A 81 15.89 -2.95 2.09
CA TRP A 81 14.72 -2.49 1.35
C TRP A 81 13.85 -1.52 2.16
N CYS A 82 13.59 -1.83 3.43
CA CYS A 82 12.91 -0.93 4.35
C CYS A 82 13.68 0.37 4.54
N GLN A 83 15.00 0.30 4.76
CA GLN A 83 15.86 1.48 4.96
C GLN A 83 15.92 2.41 3.74
N MET A 84 15.81 1.87 2.52
CA MET A 84 15.82 2.66 1.28
C MET A 84 14.46 3.27 0.92
N GLY A 85 13.42 3.07 1.74
CA GLY A 85 12.07 3.57 1.49
C GLY A 85 11.22 2.67 0.59
N GLY A 86 11.57 1.39 0.44
CA GLY A 86 10.83 0.44 -0.39
C GLY A 86 9.36 0.27 0.00
N LEU A 87 9.03 0.43 1.29
CA LEU A 87 7.63 0.42 1.75
C LEU A 87 6.78 1.52 1.12
N TRP A 88 7.37 2.64 0.70
CA TRP A 88 6.61 3.71 0.06
C TRP A 88 6.08 3.28 -1.30
N THR A 89 6.94 2.74 -2.19
CA THR A 89 6.50 2.25 -3.50
C THR A 89 5.59 1.04 -3.34
N PHE A 90 5.86 0.19 -2.35
CA PHE A 90 5.01 -0.94 -2.01
C PHE A 90 3.58 -0.51 -1.67
N VAL A 91 3.40 0.40 -0.72
CA VAL A 91 2.09 0.91 -0.31
C VAL A 91 1.42 1.67 -1.44
N ALA A 92 2.16 2.50 -2.19
CA ALA A 92 1.61 3.26 -3.30
C ALA A 92 1.10 2.36 -4.43
N LEU A 93 1.89 1.37 -4.86
CA LEU A 93 1.52 0.47 -5.96
C LEU A 93 0.37 -0.47 -5.56
N HIS A 94 0.45 -1.10 -4.39
CA HIS A 94 -0.65 -1.93 -3.90
C HIS A 94 -1.91 -1.09 -3.64
N GLY A 95 -1.77 0.13 -3.13
CA GLY A 95 -2.88 1.07 -2.96
C GLY A 95 -3.56 1.42 -4.28
N ALA A 96 -2.78 1.70 -5.33
CA ALA A 96 -3.32 1.95 -6.67
C ALA A 96 -4.12 0.75 -7.20
N PHE A 97 -3.57 -0.47 -7.13
CA PHE A 97 -4.30 -1.68 -7.54
C PHE A 97 -5.50 -1.99 -6.64
N ALA A 98 -5.44 -1.66 -5.35
CA ALA A 98 -6.56 -1.80 -4.42
C ALA A 98 -7.71 -0.86 -4.81
N LEU A 99 -7.42 0.39 -5.16
CA LEU A 99 -8.43 1.35 -5.64
C LEU A 99 -9.07 0.88 -6.95
N ILE A 100 -8.28 0.36 -7.89
CA ILE A 100 -8.80 -0.28 -9.11
C ILE A 100 -9.73 -1.44 -8.74
N GLY A 101 -9.28 -2.34 -7.86
CA GLY A 101 -10.08 -3.46 -7.37
C GLY A 101 -11.38 -3.02 -6.68
N PHE A 102 -11.35 -1.90 -5.96
CA PHE A 102 -12.52 -1.36 -5.28
C PHE A 102 -13.53 -0.76 -6.27
N MET A 103 -13.07 -0.02 -7.27
CA MET A 103 -13.92 0.51 -8.34
C MET A 103 -14.56 -0.63 -9.15
N LEU A 104 -13.79 -1.67 -9.47
CA LEU A 104 -14.31 -2.89 -10.13
C LEU A 104 -15.35 -3.59 -9.26
N ARG A 105 -15.16 -3.62 -7.93
CA ARG A 105 -16.12 -4.19 -6.99
C ARG A 105 -17.44 -3.41 -6.96
N GLN A 106 -17.38 -2.08 -7.02
CA GLN A 106 -18.59 -1.25 -7.11
C GLN A 106 -19.38 -1.58 -8.39
N PHE A 107 -18.70 -1.71 -9.54
CA PHE A 107 -19.34 -2.17 -10.78
C PHE A 107 -19.94 -3.57 -10.67
N GLU A 108 -19.18 -4.53 -10.13
CA GLU A 108 -19.61 -5.93 -10.00
C GLU A 108 -20.87 -6.05 -9.12
N ILE A 109 -20.88 -5.39 -7.96
CA ILE A 109 -22.04 -5.38 -7.05
C ILE A 109 -23.22 -4.66 -7.70
N ALA A 110 -23.01 -3.49 -8.32
CA ALA A 110 -24.08 -2.76 -9.00
C ALA A 110 -24.73 -3.62 -10.10
N ARG A 111 -23.93 -4.36 -10.87
CA ARG A 111 -24.41 -5.27 -11.91
C ARG A 111 -25.20 -6.45 -11.32
N LEU A 112 -24.74 -7.05 -10.22
CA LEU A 112 -25.41 -8.18 -9.57
C LEU A 112 -26.73 -7.79 -8.91
N VAL A 113 -26.81 -6.59 -8.33
CA VAL A 113 -28.04 -6.07 -7.70
C VAL A 113 -28.99 -5.45 -8.75
N GLY A 114 -28.49 -5.08 -9.93
CA GLY A 114 -29.29 -4.48 -11.00
C GLY A 114 -29.52 -2.97 -10.86
N VAL A 115 -28.61 -2.27 -10.17
CA VAL A 115 -28.64 -0.81 -10.00
C VAL A 115 -27.71 -0.10 -10.97
N ARG A 116 -27.92 1.20 -11.18
CA ARG A 116 -27.04 2.04 -11.99
C ARG A 116 -25.69 2.24 -11.26
N PRO A 117 -24.53 2.15 -11.94
CA PRO A 117 -23.23 2.14 -11.28
C PRO A 117 -22.67 3.55 -10.97
N TYR A 118 -23.50 4.49 -10.52
CA TYR A 118 -23.04 5.87 -10.27
C TYR A 118 -22.01 5.99 -9.14
N ASN A 119 -22.07 5.09 -8.14
CA ASN A 119 -21.07 5.05 -7.08
C ASN A 119 -19.66 4.72 -7.61
N ALA A 120 -19.56 3.99 -8.73
CA ALA A 120 -18.27 3.69 -9.34
C ALA A 120 -17.76 4.85 -10.22
N LEU A 121 -18.62 5.81 -10.57
CA LEU A 121 -18.28 6.93 -11.46
C LEU A 121 -17.99 8.24 -10.71
N ALA A 122 -18.42 8.34 -9.45
CA ALA A 122 -18.17 9.47 -8.57
C ALA A 122 -16.72 9.48 -8.06
#